data_AF-A0A842U3W1-F1
#
_entry.id   AF-A0A842U3W1-F1
#
_cell.length_a   1.000
_cell.length_b   1.000
_cell.length_c   1.000
_cell.angle_alpha   90.00
_cell.angle_beta   90.00
_cell.angle_gamma   90.00
#
_symmetry.space_group_name_H-M   'P 1'
#
loop_
_entity.id
_entity.type
_entity.pdbx_description
1 polymer ?
#
loop_
_entity_poly.entity_id
_entity_poly.type
_entity_poly.pdbx_seq_one_letter_code
_entity_poly.pdbx_strand_id
1 'polypeptide(L)'
;MEFGNVLSHYFNTEHDIIDKYERGDKIINEDIVDFYPNKKYDLIISISTLEHVGWDEKPKKPEKISDAIKRLKNILNKNGKIVFTIPMGENPYLENLIINKKIKTSELYFIKKISEDTWKQVDLKKAKDIKYNFPFKKVNGIIMAAIKK
;
A
#
# COMPACT_ATOMS: atom_id res chain seq x y z
N MET A 1 -0.92 -9.29 -9.75
CA MET A 1 -1.74 -8.07 -9.85
C MET A 1 -1.04 -6.96 -9.13
N GLU A 2 -1.14 -5.75 -9.63
CA GLU A 2 -0.74 -4.54 -8.93
C GLU A 2 -1.99 -3.71 -8.61
N PHE A 3 -2.05 -3.20 -7.38
CA PHE A 3 -3.03 -2.20 -6.97
C PHE A 3 -2.31 -0.85 -6.81
N GLY A 4 -2.67 0.09 -7.66
CA GLY A 4 -1.83 1.23 -8.05
C GLY A 4 -1.08 0.94 -9.34
N ASN A 5 -0.41 1.95 -9.88
CA ASN A 5 0.47 1.79 -11.03
C ASN A 5 1.85 2.43 -10.76
N VAL A 6 2.77 1.68 -10.16
CA VAL A 6 4.16 2.11 -9.94
C VAL A 6 5.13 1.31 -10.78
N LEU A 7 5.01 -0.02 -10.82
CA LEU A 7 6.01 -0.87 -11.47
C LEU A 7 6.09 -0.65 -12.98
N SER A 8 4.97 -0.32 -13.64
CA SER A 8 4.98 -0.09 -15.10
C SER A 8 5.78 1.16 -15.52
N HIS A 9 6.00 2.11 -14.60
CA HIS A 9 6.86 3.28 -14.85
C HIS A 9 8.35 2.94 -14.87
N TYR A 10 8.72 1.75 -14.40
CA TYR A 10 10.12 1.29 -14.31
C TYR A 10 10.40 0.02 -15.13
N PHE A 11 9.37 -0.79 -15.38
CA PHE A 11 9.50 -2.10 -16.03
C PHE A 11 8.38 -2.32 -17.04
N ASN A 12 8.62 -3.12 -18.07
CA ASN A 12 7.52 -3.63 -18.89
C ASN A 12 6.77 -4.70 -18.10
N THR A 13 5.48 -4.48 -17.84
CA THR A 13 4.65 -5.34 -17.00
C THR A 13 3.55 -6.01 -17.81
N GLU A 14 3.23 -7.26 -17.45
CA GLU A 14 2.12 -8.04 -18.04
C GLU A 14 1.05 -8.41 -17.01
N HIS A 15 1.25 -8.07 -15.74
CA HIS A 15 0.25 -8.27 -14.71
C HIS A 15 -0.89 -7.26 -14.82
N ASP A 16 -2.08 -7.65 -14.37
CA ASP A 16 -3.21 -6.73 -14.22
C ASP A 16 -2.85 -5.59 -13.27
N ILE A 17 -3.06 -4.35 -13.72
CA ILE A 17 -2.85 -3.10 -12.99
C ILE A 17 -4.22 -2.48 -12.75
N ILE A 18 -4.57 -2.26 -11.48
CA ILE A 18 -5.83 -1.62 -11.09
C ILE A 18 -5.47 -0.28 -10.47
N ASP A 19 -5.84 0.82 -11.13
CA ASP A 19 -5.62 2.17 -10.62
C ASP A 19 -6.81 3.07 -10.95
N LYS A 20 -7.41 3.67 -9.92
CA LYS A 20 -8.60 4.52 -10.06
C LYS A 20 -8.29 5.87 -10.73
N TYR A 21 -7.08 6.38 -10.57
CA TYR A 21 -6.73 7.75 -10.97
C TYR A 21 -5.92 7.78 -12.26
N GLU A 22 -5.06 6.79 -12.47
CA GLU A 22 -4.26 6.68 -13.69
C GLU A 22 -5.05 6.00 -14.82
N ARG A 23 -4.84 6.47 -16.06
CA ARG A 23 -5.47 5.93 -17.27
C ARG A 23 -4.39 5.52 -18.27
N GLY A 24 -4.61 4.40 -18.94
CA GLY A 24 -3.75 3.89 -19.99
C GLY A 24 -4.24 2.54 -20.52
N ASP A 25 -3.72 2.12 -21.67
CA ASP A 25 -4.23 0.95 -22.41
C ASP A 25 -4.17 -0.37 -21.62
N LYS A 26 -3.25 -0.47 -20.65
CA LYS A 26 -3.06 -1.67 -19.80
C LYS A 26 -3.57 -1.48 -18.37
N ILE A 27 -4.20 -0.35 -18.07
CA ILE A 27 -4.67 -0.01 -16.72
C ILE A 27 -6.18 -0.24 -16.65
N ILE A 28 -6.59 -1.09 -15.71
CA ILE A 28 -7.99 -1.24 -15.34
C ILE A 28 -8.35 -0.04 -14.48
N ASN A 29 -8.97 0.98 -15.10
CA ASN A 29 -9.30 2.24 -14.45
C ASN A 29 -10.55 2.14 -13.57
N GLU A 30 -10.46 1.38 -12.48
CA GLU A 30 -11.55 1.10 -11.54
C GLU A 30 -11.14 1.36 -10.09
N ASP A 31 -12.12 1.67 -9.24
CA ASP A 31 -11.92 1.69 -7.80
C ASP A 31 -11.77 0.26 -7.29
N ILE A 32 -10.76 0.00 -6.46
CA ILE A 32 -10.52 -1.36 -5.96
C ILE A 32 -11.75 -1.92 -5.26
N VAL A 33 -12.51 -1.13 -4.49
CA VAL A 33 -13.67 -1.65 -3.74
C VAL A 33 -14.75 -2.22 -4.67
N ASP A 34 -14.82 -1.68 -5.89
CA ASP A 34 -15.76 -2.02 -6.96
C ASP A 34 -15.16 -3.01 -7.98
N PHE A 35 -13.91 -3.45 -7.81
CA PHE A 35 -13.25 -4.39 -8.71
C PHE A 35 -13.65 -5.84 -8.40
N TYR A 36 -14.32 -6.51 -9.35
CA TYR A 36 -14.74 -7.92 -9.24
C TYR A 36 -14.19 -8.75 -10.40
N PRO A 37 -12.94 -9.22 -10.32
CA PRO A 37 -12.35 -10.03 -11.38
C PRO A 37 -12.94 -11.44 -11.39
N ASN A 38 -13.02 -12.03 -12.59
CA ASN A 38 -13.40 -13.44 -12.78
C ASN A 38 -12.29 -14.42 -12.37
N LYS A 39 -11.08 -13.92 -12.12
CA LYS A 39 -9.92 -14.68 -11.66
C LYS A 39 -9.45 -14.20 -10.28
N LYS A 40 -8.69 -15.05 -9.61
CA LYS A 40 -8.03 -14.73 -8.34
C LYS A 40 -6.52 -14.67 -8.53
N TYR A 41 -5.83 -14.06 -7.57
CA TYR A 41 -4.40 -13.78 -7.66
C TYR A 41 -3.60 -14.45 -6.56
N ASP A 42 -2.42 -14.98 -6.90
CA ASP A 42 -1.46 -15.50 -5.93
C ASP A 42 -0.66 -14.39 -5.25
N LEU A 43 -0.43 -13.29 -5.99
CA LEU A 43 0.31 -12.13 -5.52
C LEU A 43 -0.37 -10.84 -5.94
N ILE A 44 -0.57 -9.98 -4.95
CA ILE A 44 -0.97 -8.59 -5.10
C ILE A 44 0.16 -7.72 -4.56
N ILE A 45 0.64 -6.77 -5.36
CA ILE A 45 1.62 -5.76 -4.96
C ILE A 45 0.93 -4.40 -4.91
N SER A 46 1.22 -3.59 -3.89
CA SER A 46 0.77 -2.19 -3.84
C SER A 46 1.87 -1.31 -3.27
N ILE A 47 2.41 -0.41 -4.10
CA ILE A 47 3.55 0.43 -3.73
C ILE A 47 3.03 1.85 -3.58
N SER A 48 2.97 2.35 -2.35
CA SER A 48 2.55 3.73 -2.09
C SER A 48 1.23 4.09 -2.78
N THR A 49 0.20 3.28 -2.50
CA THR A 49 -1.15 3.45 -3.08
C THR A 49 -2.25 3.31 -2.03
N LEU A 50 -2.13 2.32 -1.13
CA LEU A 50 -3.15 2.05 -0.10
C LEU A 50 -3.41 3.25 0.80
N GLU A 51 -2.40 4.08 1.07
CA GLU A 51 -2.52 5.31 1.85
C GLU A 51 -3.47 6.34 1.25
N HIS A 52 -3.76 6.27 -0.05
CA HIS A 52 -4.61 7.23 -0.75
C HIS A 52 -6.10 6.81 -0.73
N VAL A 53 -6.41 5.54 -0.48
CA VAL A 53 -7.78 5.00 -0.57
C VAL A 53 -8.68 5.62 0.50
N GLY A 54 -9.69 6.37 0.05
CA GLY A 54 -10.58 7.13 0.92
C GLY A 54 -9.92 8.32 1.62
N TRP A 55 -8.59 8.44 1.59
CA TRP A 55 -7.85 9.52 2.24
C TRP A 55 -7.80 10.80 1.39
N ASP A 56 -7.69 10.64 0.08
CA ASP A 56 -7.59 11.76 -0.87
C ASP A 56 -8.92 12.09 -1.56
N GLU A 57 -9.94 11.29 -1.28
CA GLU A 57 -11.26 11.44 -1.88
C GLU A 57 -12.02 12.65 -1.32
N LYS A 58 -12.99 13.14 -2.09
CA LYS A 58 -13.92 14.21 -1.67
C LYS A 58 -15.36 13.70 -1.78
N PRO A 59 -16.08 13.53 -0.65
CA PRO A 59 -15.63 13.73 0.72
C PRO A 59 -14.57 12.68 1.15
N LYS A 60 -13.71 13.06 2.11
CA LYS A 60 -12.70 12.17 2.70
C LYS A 60 -13.40 11.08 3.53
N LYS A 61 -13.07 9.81 3.27
CA LYS A 61 -13.65 8.60 3.89
C LYS A 61 -12.55 7.63 4.32
N PRO A 62 -11.77 7.92 5.38
CA PRO A 62 -10.61 7.12 5.77
C PRO A 62 -10.94 5.63 6.01
N GLU A 63 -12.16 5.33 6.46
CA GLU A 63 -12.67 3.99 6.73
C GLU A 63 -12.70 3.07 5.51
N LYS A 64 -12.77 3.64 4.30
CA LYS A 64 -12.82 2.90 3.02
C LYS A 64 -11.62 1.98 2.81
N ILE A 65 -10.48 2.28 3.44
CA ILE A 65 -9.32 1.40 3.41
C ILE A 65 -9.63 0.00 3.94
N SER A 66 -10.55 -0.13 4.90
CA SER A 66 -10.97 -1.43 5.44
C SER A 66 -11.68 -2.26 4.38
N ASP A 67 -12.53 -1.64 3.56
CA ASP A 67 -13.23 -2.30 2.45
C ASP A 67 -12.25 -2.69 1.34
N ALA A 68 -11.29 -1.83 1.03
CA ALA A 68 -10.23 -2.14 0.06
C ALA A 68 -9.38 -3.33 0.51
N ILE A 69 -8.92 -3.38 1.76
CA ILE A 69 -8.18 -4.54 2.28
C ILE A 69 -9.04 -5.80 2.25
N LYS A 70 -10.32 -5.72 2.64
CA LYS A 70 -11.27 -6.85 2.56
C LYS A 70 -11.40 -7.36 1.12
N ARG A 71 -11.54 -6.45 0.17
CA ARG A 71 -11.63 -6.76 -1.25
C ARG A 71 -10.37 -7.45 -1.77
N LEU A 72 -9.20 -6.88 -1.51
CA LEU A 72 -7.92 -7.46 -1.92
C LEU A 72 -7.74 -8.88 -1.37
N LYS A 73 -8.13 -9.12 -0.10
CA LYS A 73 -8.12 -10.47 0.49
C LYS A 73 -9.12 -11.41 -0.17
N ASN A 74 -10.29 -10.93 -0.60
CA ASN A 74 -11.29 -11.76 -1.26
C ASN A 74 -10.83 -12.27 -2.63
N ILE A 75 -10.12 -11.44 -3.39
CA ILE A 75 -9.60 -11.77 -4.73
C ILE A 75 -8.27 -12.52 -4.71
N LEU A 76 -7.69 -12.79 -3.53
CA LEU A 76 -6.55 -13.70 -3.41
C LEU A 76 -6.96 -15.18 -3.55
N ASN A 77 -6.08 -15.96 -4.18
CA ASN A 77 -6.10 -17.42 -4.13
C ASN A 77 -5.83 -17.94 -2.72
N LYS A 78 -6.13 -19.23 -2.47
CA LYS A 78 -5.69 -19.91 -1.25
C LYS A 78 -4.16 -19.83 -1.17
N ASN A 79 -3.61 -19.46 -0.01
CA ASN A 79 -2.19 -19.20 0.21
C ASN A 79 -1.61 -17.98 -0.55
N GLY A 80 -2.46 -17.20 -1.24
CA GLY A 80 -2.04 -15.96 -1.87
C GLY A 80 -1.63 -14.90 -0.85
N LYS A 81 -0.90 -13.88 -1.30
CA LYS A 81 -0.44 -12.79 -0.44
C LYS A 81 -0.59 -11.41 -1.07
N ILE A 82 -0.82 -10.42 -0.21
CA ILE A 82 -0.66 -9.00 -0.51
C ILE A 82 0.69 -8.58 0.06
N VAL A 83 1.51 -7.88 -0.73
CA VAL A 83 2.71 -7.18 -0.28
C VAL A 83 2.52 -5.71 -0.57
N PHE A 84 2.72 -4.86 0.43
CA PHE A 84 2.51 -3.44 0.25
C PHE A 84 3.51 -2.56 1.00
N THR A 85 3.72 -1.36 0.47
CA THR A 85 4.46 -0.29 1.12
C THR A 85 3.58 0.93 1.31
N ILE A 86 3.75 1.63 2.44
CA ILE A 86 3.16 2.94 2.67
C ILE A 86 4.22 3.92 3.19
N PRO A 87 4.22 5.18 2.73
CA PRO A 87 5.04 6.24 3.30
C PRO A 87 4.51 6.61 4.69
N MET A 88 5.41 6.64 5.67
CA MET A 88 5.07 7.06 7.03
C MET A 88 4.86 8.57 7.09
N GLY A 89 3.79 8.99 7.77
CA GLY A 89 3.39 10.38 7.99
C GLY A 89 2.34 10.91 7.01
N GLU A 90 1.98 10.17 5.97
CA GLU A 90 1.01 10.60 4.94
C GLU A 90 -0.44 10.27 5.31
N ASN A 91 -0.69 9.07 5.85
CA ASN A 91 -2.01 8.63 6.29
C ASN A 91 -1.93 8.03 7.71
N PRO A 92 -2.03 8.88 8.76
CA PRO A 92 -2.00 8.43 10.14
C PRO A 92 -3.12 7.47 10.51
N TYR A 93 -4.25 7.49 9.79
CA TYR A 93 -5.37 6.57 10.05
C TYR A 93 -4.98 5.14 9.68
N LEU A 94 -4.47 4.92 8.46
CA LEU A 94 -4.00 3.60 8.01
C LEU A 94 -2.81 3.11 8.85
N GLU A 95 -1.85 3.99 9.13
CA GLU A 95 -0.71 3.65 9.99
C GLU A 95 -1.16 3.13 11.36
N ASN A 96 -2.12 3.82 11.99
CA ASN A 96 -2.68 3.38 13.27
C ASN A 96 -3.39 2.03 13.18
N LEU A 97 -4.08 1.72 12.08
CA LEU A 97 -4.69 0.42 11.88
C LEU A 97 -3.65 -0.71 11.81
N ILE A 98 -2.51 -0.45 11.16
CA ILE A 98 -1.41 -1.42 11.03
C ILE A 98 -0.66 -1.58 12.35
N ILE A 99 -0.21 -0.48 12.96
CA ILE A 99 0.59 -0.48 14.20
C ILE A 99 -0.19 -1.12 15.36
N ASN A 100 -1.50 -0.82 15.47
CA ASN A 100 -2.35 -1.40 16.51
C ASN A 100 -2.95 -2.76 16.12
N LYS A 101 -2.44 -3.40 15.06
CA LYS A 101 -2.84 -4.74 14.59
C LYS A 101 -4.34 -4.90 14.30
N LYS A 102 -5.03 -3.80 13.96
CA LYS A 102 -6.42 -3.84 13.47
C LYS A 102 -6.46 -4.39 12.04
N ILE A 103 -5.46 -4.05 11.23
CA ILE A 103 -5.10 -4.81 10.02
C ILE A 103 -4.05 -5.84 10.43
N LYS A 104 -4.42 -7.12 10.38
CA LYS A 104 -3.51 -8.23 10.69
C LYS A 104 -2.56 -8.48 9.52
N THR A 105 -1.29 -8.19 9.72
CA THR A 105 -0.20 -8.49 8.77
C THR A 105 0.55 -9.75 9.23
N SER A 106 0.99 -10.57 8.29
CA SER A 106 1.86 -11.72 8.55
C SER A 106 3.33 -11.31 8.72
N GLU A 107 3.72 -10.22 8.04
CA GLU A 107 5.07 -9.65 8.08
C GLU A 107 4.93 -8.12 8.15
N LEU A 108 5.78 -7.46 8.94
CA LEU A 108 5.75 -6.00 9.15
C LEU A 108 7.17 -5.50 9.41
N TYR A 109 7.62 -4.59 8.55
CA TYR A 109 8.94 -3.99 8.58
C TYR A 109 8.81 -2.47 8.53
N PHE A 110 9.71 -1.78 9.24
CA PHE A 110 9.84 -0.34 9.20
C PHE A 110 11.20 -0.01 8.62
N ILE A 111 11.24 0.87 7.62
CA ILE A 111 12.46 1.28 6.96
C ILE A 111 12.59 2.78 7.15
N LYS A 112 13.70 3.23 7.73
CA LYS A 112 13.99 4.63 8.01
C LYS A 112 15.06 5.14 7.06
N LYS A 113 14.85 6.36 6.55
CA LYS A 113 15.85 7.10 5.79
C LYS A 113 16.96 7.59 6.73
N ILE A 114 18.20 7.28 6.41
CA ILE A 114 19.39 7.65 7.19
C ILE A 114 20.21 8.76 6.48
N SER A 115 20.16 8.81 5.15
CA SER A 115 20.71 9.88 4.31
C SER A 115 19.86 10.01 3.03
N GLU A 116 20.23 10.87 2.07
CA GLU A 116 19.45 11.11 0.84
C GLU A 116 19.09 9.83 0.07
N ASP A 117 20.02 8.87 0.00
CA ASP A 117 19.84 7.62 -0.75
C ASP A 117 20.01 6.36 0.11
N THR A 118 20.29 6.50 1.42
CA THR A 118 20.49 5.35 2.31
C THR A 118 19.30 5.11 3.22
N TRP A 119 18.82 3.87 3.20
CA TRP A 119 17.69 3.40 3.99
C TRP A 119 18.11 2.22 4.87
N LYS A 120 17.55 2.13 6.07
CA LYS A 120 17.84 1.06 7.03
C LYS A 120 16.57 0.56 7.67
N GLN A 121 16.44 -0.77 7.77
CA GLN A 121 15.37 -1.37 8.56
C GLN A 121 15.57 -1.04 10.05
N VAL A 122 14.50 -0.62 10.71
CA VAL A 122 14.47 -0.26 12.13
C VAL A 122 13.31 -0.94 12.85
N ASP A 123 13.35 -0.95 14.18
CA ASP A 123 12.22 -1.38 15.01
C ASP A 123 11.12 -0.30 15.06
N LEU A 124 9.94 -0.70 15.54
CA LEU A 124 8.80 0.21 15.69
C LEU A 124 9.11 1.39 16.62
N LYS A 125 9.93 1.21 17.67
CA LYS A 125 10.26 2.30 18.61
C LYS A 125 11.00 3.43 17.89
N LYS A 126 11.93 3.10 16.99
CA LYS A 126 12.67 4.06 16.17
C LYS A 126 11.87 4.59 14.98
N ALA A 127 10.82 3.89 14.57
CA ALA A 127 9.94 4.29 13.48
C ALA A 127 8.86 5.30 13.91
N LYS A 128 8.36 5.22 15.15
CA LYS A 128 7.27 6.06 15.67
C LYS A 128 7.52 7.57 15.59
N ASP A 129 8.77 8.00 15.66
CA ASP A 129 9.14 9.42 15.64
C ASP A 129 9.45 9.95 14.24
N ILE A 130 9.28 9.12 13.19
CA ILE A 130 9.50 9.55 11.81
C ILE A 130 8.42 10.54 11.41
N LYS A 131 8.84 11.67 10.84
CA LYS A 131 7.95 12.70 10.33
C LYS A 131 8.08 12.80 8.82
N TYR A 132 6.98 13.10 8.17
CA TYR A 132 7.04 13.52 6.78
C TYR A 132 7.82 14.84 6.66
N ASN A 133 8.64 14.95 5.61
CA ASN A 133 9.44 16.12 5.27
C ASN A 133 10.49 16.54 6.33
N PHE A 134 10.84 15.66 7.28
CA PHE A 134 11.88 15.91 8.27
C PHE A 134 12.55 14.61 8.76
N PRO A 135 13.90 14.56 8.90
CA PRO A 135 14.86 15.63 8.65
C PRO A 135 15.19 15.84 7.16
N PHE A 136 14.87 14.88 6.29
CA PHE A 136 15.04 15.01 4.85
C PHE A 136 13.72 15.43 4.18
N LYS A 137 13.80 16.00 2.98
CA LYS A 137 12.58 16.34 2.21
C LYS A 137 11.79 15.07 1.87
N LYS A 138 10.46 15.21 1.77
CA LYS A 138 9.50 14.13 1.41
C LYS A 138 9.51 12.96 2.42
N VAL A 139 9.43 11.73 1.94
CA VAL A 139 9.30 10.52 2.76
C VAL A 139 10.60 10.22 3.51
N ASN A 140 10.48 10.01 4.82
CA ASN A 140 11.60 9.65 5.70
C ASN A 140 11.44 8.25 6.33
N GLY A 141 10.30 7.62 6.14
CA GLY A 141 10.01 6.28 6.62
C GLY A 141 9.04 5.56 5.72
N ILE A 142 9.21 4.25 5.61
CA ILE A 142 8.35 3.35 4.85
C ILE A 142 7.94 2.21 5.77
N ILE A 143 6.65 1.93 5.83
CA ILE A 143 6.15 0.66 6.35
C ILE A 143 6.08 -0.29 5.15
N MET A 144 6.69 -1.45 5.28
CA MET A 144 6.53 -2.58 4.35
C MET A 144 5.85 -3.72 5.09
N ALA A 145 4.79 -4.28 4.50
CA ALA A 145 4.02 -5.32 5.15
C ALA A 145 3.50 -6.35 4.15
N ALA A 146 3.18 -7.54 4.69
CA ALA A 146 2.51 -8.58 3.94
C ALA A 146 1.28 -9.10 4.68
N ILE A 147 0.27 -9.53 3.92
CA ILE A 147 -0.93 -10.23 4.40
C ILE A 147 -1.04 -11.54 3.64
N LYS A 148 -1.02 -12.67 4.34
CA LYS A 148 -1.29 -14.00 3.77
C LYS A 148 -2.77 -14.37 3.96
N LYS A 149 -3.36 -15.05 2.98
CA LYS A 149 -4.71 -15.60 3.05
C LYS A 149 -4.74 -17.02 3.61
#